data_AF-A0A920QP07-F1
#
_entry.id   AF-A0A920QP07-F1
#
_cell.length_a   1.000
_cell.length_b   1.000
_cell.length_c   1.000
_cell.angle_alpha   90.00
_cell.angle_beta   90.00
_cell.angle_gamma   90.00
#
_symmetry.space_group_name_H-M   'P 1'
#
loop_
_entity.id
_entity.type
_entity.pdbx_description
1 polymer ?
#
loop_
_entity_poly.entity_id
_entity_poly.type
_entity_poly.pdbx_seq_one_letter_code
_entity_poly.pdbx_strand_id
1 'polypeptide(L)'
;MTKEAKRGDKGAAALVAIIEKIEPHPGDGKPAITCELSDDERAWQALFLLSAKPTLFVANLKDHELAKPIQPAPGQGARIRPEHHGCETVAISAQ
;
A
#
# COMPACT_ATOMS: atom_id res chain seq x y z
N MET A 1 -22.42 8.32 -2.47
CA MET A 1 -22.21 7.25 -3.47
C MET A 1 -23.35 6.22 -3.47
N THR A 2 -23.77 5.71 -2.32
CA THR A 2 -24.88 4.73 -2.24
C THR A 2 -26.24 5.30 -2.64
N LYS A 3 -26.47 6.61 -2.39
CA LYS A 3 -27.71 7.28 -2.81
C LYS A 3 -27.77 7.46 -4.33
N GLU A 4 -26.65 7.76 -4.95
CA GLU A 4 -26.47 7.93 -6.39
C GLU A 4 -26.56 6.57 -7.11
N ALA A 5 -25.95 5.52 -6.55
CA ALA A 5 -26.09 4.15 -7.04
C ALA A 5 -27.56 3.69 -7.05
N LYS A 6 -28.31 3.96 -5.96
CA LYS A 6 -29.75 3.67 -5.86
C LYS A 6 -30.60 4.48 -6.85
N ARG A 7 -30.09 5.60 -7.37
CA ARG A 7 -30.74 6.42 -8.41
C ARG A 7 -30.38 5.97 -9.83
N GLY A 8 -29.63 4.88 -9.99
CA GLY A 8 -29.30 4.27 -11.28
C GLY A 8 -27.96 4.73 -11.88
N ASP A 9 -27.14 5.47 -11.14
CA ASP A 9 -25.79 5.80 -11.59
C ASP A 9 -24.91 4.54 -11.59
N LYS A 10 -24.56 4.08 -12.80
CA LYS A 10 -23.76 2.87 -13.01
C LYS A 10 -22.33 2.99 -12.48
N GLY A 11 -21.74 4.19 -12.53
CA GLY A 11 -20.39 4.44 -12.00
C GLY A 11 -20.39 4.41 -10.47
N ALA A 12 -21.40 5.02 -9.85
CA ALA A 12 -21.58 4.95 -8.40
C ALA A 12 -21.86 3.51 -7.92
N ALA A 13 -22.65 2.73 -8.66
CA ALA A 13 -22.92 1.33 -8.34
C ALA A 13 -21.66 0.47 -8.41
N ALA A 14 -20.83 0.64 -9.45
CA ALA A 14 -19.55 -0.06 -9.58
C ALA A 14 -18.58 0.29 -8.43
N LEU A 15 -18.49 1.58 -8.06
CA LEU A 15 -17.66 2.02 -6.95
C LEU A 15 -18.13 1.48 -5.60
N VAL A 16 -19.45 1.38 -5.36
CA VAL A 16 -19.98 0.77 -4.13
C VAL A 16 -19.56 -0.69 -4.01
N ALA A 17 -19.67 -1.48 -5.09
CA ALA A 17 -19.23 -2.88 -5.08
C ALA A 17 -17.72 -3.03 -4.79
N ILE A 18 -16.89 -2.13 -5.35
CA ILE A 18 -15.44 -2.09 -5.08
C ILE A 18 -15.17 -1.72 -3.61
N ILE A 19 -15.90 -0.75 -3.05
CA ILE A 19 -15.74 -0.33 -1.65
C ILE A 19 -16.04 -1.50 -0.71
N GLU A 20 -17.12 -2.24 -0.95
CA GLU A 20 -17.49 -3.41 -0.14
C GLU A 20 -16.42 -4.51 -0.17
N LYS A 21 -15.70 -4.64 -1.30
CA LYS A 21 -14.58 -5.58 -1.44
C LYS A 21 -13.31 -5.10 -0.74
N ILE A 22 -12.99 -3.80 -0.82
CA ILE A 22 -11.72 -3.26 -0.31
C ILE A 22 -11.77 -2.94 1.19
N GLU A 23 -12.94 -2.57 1.73
CA GLU A 23 -13.13 -2.17 3.13
C GLU A 23 -12.49 -3.11 4.18
N PRO A 24 -12.64 -4.45 4.11
CA PRO A 24 -12.04 -5.34 5.11
C PRO A 24 -10.51 -5.34 5.07
N HIS A 25 -9.89 -5.01 3.93
CA HIS A 25 -8.45 -5.17 3.73
C HIS A 25 -7.61 -4.19 4.58
N PRO A 26 -7.89 -2.87 4.59
CA PRO A 26 -7.34 -1.96 5.60
C PRO A 26 -7.70 -2.32 7.04
N GLY A 27 -8.87 -2.93 7.27
CA GLY A 27 -9.30 -3.42 8.59
C GLY A 27 -8.36 -4.49 9.17
N ASP A 28 -7.80 -5.33 8.30
CA ASP A 28 -6.77 -6.33 8.65
C ASP A 28 -5.35 -5.73 8.77
N GLY A 29 -5.21 -4.40 8.69
CA GLY A 29 -3.92 -3.71 8.72
C GLY A 29 -3.12 -3.80 7.42
N LYS A 30 -3.74 -4.26 6.32
CA LYS A 30 -3.08 -4.38 5.01
C LYS A 30 -3.35 -3.11 4.17
N PRO A 31 -2.33 -2.51 3.53
CA PRO A 31 -2.52 -1.31 2.73
C PRO A 31 -3.31 -1.63 1.45
N ALA A 32 -4.13 -0.69 0.97
CA ALA A 32 -4.99 -0.89 -0.18
C ALA A 32 -4.23 -1.31 -1.46
N ILE A 33 -2.98 -0.87 -1.65
CA ILE A 33 -2.13 -1.25 -2.77
C ILE A 33 -1.82 -2.76 -2.84
N THR A 34 -1.94 -3.48 -1.72
CA THR A 34 -1.74 -4.93 -1.65
C THR A 34 -3.04 -5.72 -1.86
N CYS A 35 -4.16 -5.05 -2.08
CA CYS A 35 -5.43 -5.72 -2.36
C CYS A 35 -5.44 -6.19 -3.82
N GLU A 36 -5.68 -7.48 -4.05
CA GLU A 36 -5.81 -8.02 -5.41
C GLU A 36 -7.14 -7.57 -6.03
N LEU A 37 -7.05 -6.56 -6.90
CA LEU A 37 -8.15 -6.04 -7.69
C LEU A 37 -7.86 -6.30 -9.17
N SER A 38 -8.89 -6.69 -9.91
CA SER A 38 -8.82 -6.89 -11.36
C SER A 38 -8.64 -5.56 -12.11
N ASP A 39 -8.18 -5.63 -13.36
CA ASP A 39 -8.05 -4.46 -14.23
C ASP A 39 -9.37 -3.72 -14.46
N ASP A 40 -10.49 -4.45 -14.42
CA ASP A 40 -11.83 -3.87 -14.57
C ASP A 40 -12.26 -3.10 -13.31
N GLU A 41 -11.64 -3.40 -12.16
CA GLU A 41 -11.90 -2.72 -10.88
C GLU A 41 -11.10 -1.41 -10.73
N ARG A 42 -10.31 -0.98 -11.74
CA ARG A 42 -9.49 0.27 -11.73
C ARG A 42 -10.24 1.55 -11.34
N ALA A 43 -11.58 1.55 -11.39
CA ALA A 43 -12.41 2.62 -10.85
C ALA A 43 -12.08 2.94 -9.37
N TRP A 44 -11.52 1.99 -8.61
CA TRP A 44 -11.03 2.17 -7.25
C TRP A 44 -10.05 3.36 -7.10
N GLN A 45 -9.32 3.72 -8.16
CA GLN A 45 -8.41 4.89 -8.16
C GLN A 45 -9.16 6.21 -7.87
N ALA A 46 -10.45 6.30 -8.18
CA ALA A 46 -11.29 7.45 -7.86
C ALA A 46 -11.56 7.62 -6.35
N LEU A 47 -11.22 6.62 -5.53
CA LEU A 47 -11.30 6.70 -4.07
C LEU A 47 -10.11 7.46 -3.46
N PHE A 48 -9.04 7.69 -4.23
CA PHE A 48 -7.84 8.43 -3.81
C PHE A 48 -7.26 7.97 -2.45
N LEU A 49 -7.35 6.67 -2.14
CA LEU A 49 -6.87 6.13 -0.86
C LEU A 49 -5.37 6.39 -0.69
N LEU A 50 -4.94 6.83 0.50
CA LEU A 50 -3.52 7.06 0.75
C LEU A 50 -2.70 5.76 0.68
N SER A 51 -3.26 4.68 1.21
CA SER A 51 -2.64 3.34 1.21
C SER A 51 -2.66 2.66 -0.16
N ALA A 52 -3.25 3.29 -1.18
CA ALA A 52 -3.17 2.89 -2.59
C ALA A 52 -1.85 3.28 -3.24
N LYS A 53 -1.19 4.30 -2.70
CA LYS A 53 -0.05 4.94 -3.36
C LYS A 53 1.18 4.04 -3.24
N PRO A 54 1.93 3.85 -4.34
CA PRO A 54 3.24 3.20 -4.27
C PRO A 54 4.09 3.87 -3.20
N THR A 55 4.65 3.06 -2.31
CA THR A 55 5.46 3.51 -1.18
C THR A 55 6.85 2.89 -1.31
N LEU A 56 7.87 3.62 -0.87
CA LEU A 56 9.25 3.15 -0.79
C LEU A 56 9.72 3.30 0.66
N PHE A 57 10.26 2.24 1.25
CA PHE A 57 10.90 2.34 2.56
C PHE A 57 12.36 2.75 2.38
N VAL A 58 12.70 3.93 2.88
CA VAL A 58 14.07 4.46 2.82
C VAL A 58 14.72 4.28 4.19
N ALA A 59 15.63 3.30 4.29
CA ALA A 59 16.39 3.03 5.50
C ALA A 59 17.58 3.97 5.58
N ASN A 60 17.51 4.97 6.46
CA ASN A 60 18.63 5.87 6.73
C ASN A 60 19.62 5.19 7.68
N LEU A 61 20.81 4.85 7.17
CA LEU A 61 21.87 4.13 7.87
C LEU A 61 23.08 5.06 8.06
N LYS A 62 23.91 4.75 9.06
CA LYS A 62 25.22 5.41 9.20
C LYS A 62 26.19 4.89 8.14
N ASP A 63 27.16 5.70 7.73
CA ASP A 63 28.13 5.36 6.66
C ASP A 63 28.83 4.01 6.86
N HIS A 64 29.29 3.75 8.09
CA HIS A 64 29.97 2.50 8.43
C HIS A 64 29.05 1.27 8.40
N GLU A 65 27.73 1.48 8.44
CA GLU A 65 26.76 0.41 8.27
C GLU A 65 26.65 0.08 6.77
N LEU A 66 26.51 1.06 5.88
CA LEU A 66 26.44 0.84 4.42
C LEU A 66 27.59 0.00 3.84
N ALA A 67 28.77 0.06 4.45
CA ALA A 67 29.93 -0.75 4.05
C ALA A 67 29.74 -2.28 4.25
N LYS A 68 28.73 -2.70 5.02
CA LYS A 68 28.42 -4.11 5.28
C LYS A 68 27.28 -4.58 4.37
N PRO A 69 27.33 -5.83 3.84
CA PRO A 69 26.24 -6.42 3.08
C PRO A 69 24.89 -6.22 3.79
N ILE A 70 23.90 -5.72 3.05
CA ILE A 70 22.59 -5.45 3.62
C ILE A 70 21.82 -6.77 3.63
N GLN A 71 21.59 -7.30 4.83
CA GLN A 71 20.85 -8.54 5.03
C GLN A 71 19.48 -8.22 5.62
N PRO A 72 18.39 -8.84 5.12
CA PRO A 72 17.12 -8.80 5.81
C PRO A 72 17.27 -9.52 7.15
N ALA A 73 16.80 -8.90 8.23
CA ALA A 73 16.80 -9.50 9.56
C ALA A 73 15.41 -9.32 10.17
N PRO A 74 14.86 -10.29 10.90
CA PRO A 74 13.60 -10.10 11.61
C PRO A 74 13.80 -9.18 12.84
N GLY A 75 12.83 -8.29 13.09
CA GLY A 75 12.75 -7.47 14.30
C GLY A 75 13.01 -5.97 14.12
N GLN A 76 13.02 -5.24 15.24
CA GLN A 76 13.03 -3.76 15.28
C GLN A 76 14.36 -3.14 14.80
N GLY A 77 15.41 -3.96 14.59
CA GLY A 77 16.75 -3.57 14.13
C GLY A 77 17.11 -4.05 12.70
N ALA A 78 16.12 -4.49 11.93
CA ALA A 78 16.32 -4.90 10.54
C ALA A 78 16.84 -3.75 9.67
N ARG A 79 17.93 -3.97 8.92
CA ARG A 79 18.48 -2.99 7.97
C ARG A 79 17.59 -2.78 6.75
N ILE A 80 16.80 -3.80 6.42
CA ILE A 80 15.73 -3.79 5.42
C ILE A 80 14.52 -4.50 6.03
N ARG A 81 13.33 -3.90 5.93
CA ARG A 81 12.05 -4.55 6.25
C ARG A 81 11.30 -4.88 4.95
N PRO A 82 11.53 -6.07 4.37
CA PRO A 82 10.87 -6.45 3.12
C PRO A 82 9.34 -6.58 3.28
N GLU A 83 8.85 -6.85 4.50
CA GLU A 83 7.42 -7.03 4.78
C GLU A 83 6.64 -5.76 5.14
N HIS A 84 7.28 -4.58 5.20
CA HIS A 84 6.54 -3.36 5.56
C HIS A 84 5.61 -2.93 4.41
N HIS A 85 4.30 -3.12 4.56
CA HIS A 85 3.29 -2.61 3.63
C HIS A 85 3.47 -2.99 2.13
N GLY A 86 4.20 -4.08 1.83
CA GLY A 86 4.48 -4.49 0.45
C GLY A 86 5.31 -3.49 -0.34
N CYS A 87 6.11 -2.65 0.33
CA CYS A 87 6.98 -1.67 -0.32
C CYS A 87 8.38 -2.20 -0.57
N GLU A 88 8.99 -1.72 -1.65
CA GLU A 88 10.43 -1.91 -1.87
C GLU A 88 11.23 -1.13 -0.83
N THR A 89 12.45 -1.58 -0.56
CA THR A 89 13.35 -0.91 0.40
C THR A 89 14.65 -0.49 -0.26
N VAL A 90 15.09 0.73 0.04
CA VAL A 90 16.39 1.27 -0.34
C VAL A 90 17.11 1.77 0.91
N ALA A 91 18.39 1.43 1.05
CA ALA A 91 19.25 1.97 2.10
C ALA A 91 20.03 3.18 1.59
N ILE A 92 20.08 4.25 2.38
CA ILE A 92 20.86 5.47 2.09
C ILE A 92 21.62 5.92 3.33
N SER A 93 22.60 6.82 3.16
CA SER A 93 23.12 7.68 4.22
C SER A 93 22.91 9.13 3.80
N ALA A 94 22.32 9.92 4.69
CA ALA A 94 21.99 11.32 4.45
C ALA A 94 22.67 12.29 5.44
N GLN A 95 23.67 11.81 6.20
CA GLN A 95 24.44 12.62 7.16
C GLN A 95 25.67 13.28 6.55
#